data_AF-A0A3N5LY42-F1
#
_entry.id   AF-A0A3N5LY42-F1
#
_cell.length_a   1.000
_cell.length_b   1.000
_cell.length_c   1.000
_cell.angle_alpha   90.00
_cell.angle_beta   90.00
_cell.angle_gamma   90.00
#
_symmetry.space_group_name_H-M   'P 1'
#
loop_
_entity.id
_entity.type
_entity.pdbx_description
1 polymer ?
#
loop_
_entity_poly.entity_id
_entity_poly.type
_entity_poly.pdbx_seq_one_letter_code
_entity_poly.pdbx_strand_id
1 'polypeptide(L)'
;YCRRWGVPLIDGGTVRLPRIVGQGRALEIILTGRKVPAQECLTLGLCEYVTDTGGARAKAEELAQAIARFPQVCVRADRRSAIKSHGLSVREALIQEWYNGREALIVDGVAGAARFNDGLGRHGDFDKIR
;
A
#
# COMPACT_ATOMS: atom_id res chain seq x y z
N TYR A 1 -0.32 5.04 -24.06
CA TYR A 1 0.14 6.17 -24.90
C TYR A 1 1.57 6.03 -25.42
N CYS A 2 2.57 5.63 -24.61
CA CYS A 2 3.98 5.58 -25.07
C CYS A 2 4.24 4.68 -26.29
N ARG A 3 3.43 3.62 -26.47
CA ARG A 3 3.56 2.68 -27.60
C ARG A 3 3.37 3.29 -28.98
N ARG A 4 2.69 4.44 -29.08
CA ARG A 4 2.49 5.16 -30.36
C ARG A 4 3.69 6.03 -30.75
N TRP A 5 4.61 6.27 -29.82
CA TRP A 5 5.63 7.32 -29.95
C TRP A 5 7.06 6.77 -29.80
N GLY A 6 7.24 5.45 -29.72
CA GLY A 6 8.56 4.83 -29.60
C GLY A 6 9.27 5.06 -28.26
N VAL A 7 8.60 5.64 -27.26
CA VAL A 7 9.19 5.89 -25.94
C VAL A 7 9.02 4.65 -25.04
N PRO A 8 10.11 4.05 -24.53
CA PRO A 8 10.03 2.91 -23.62
C PRO A 8 9.55 3.31 -22.22
N LEU A 9 9.08 2.34 -21.45
CA LEU A 9 8.74 2.53 -20.04
C LEU A 9 10.01 2.45 -19.19
N ILE A 10 10.57 3.62 -18.82
CA ILE A 10 11.83 3.72 -18.06
C ILE A 10 11.66 4.22 -16.62
N ASP A 11 10.44 4.55 -16.21
CA ASP A 11 10.11 4.97 -14.84
C ASP A 11 9.60 3.82 -13.95
N GLY A 12 9.87 2.58 -14.36
CA GLY A 12 9.50 1.35 -13.63
C GLY A 12 8.12 0.77 -13.95
N GLY A 13 7.45 1.21 -15.02
CA GLY A 13 6.17 0.65 -15.45
C GLY A 13 6.23 -0.85 -15.74
N THR A 14 7.31 -1.32 -16.38
CA THR A 14 7.56 -2.75 -16.65
C THR A 14 7.96 -3.55 -15.40
N VAL A 15 8.32 -2.88 -14.30
CA VAL A 15 8.71 -3.51 -13.04
C VAL A 15 7.50 -3.63 -12.11
N ARG A 16 6.71 -2.56 -11.99
CA ARG A 16 5.61 -2.48 -11.00
C ARG A 16 4.31 -3.07 -11.54
N LEU A 17 3.93 -2.78 -12.80
CA LEU A 17 2.62 -3.20 -13.31
C LEU A 17 2.42 -4.73 -13.27
N PRO A 18 3.37 -5.58 -13.68
CA PRO A 18 3.21 -7.03 -13.58
C PRO A 18 3.03 -7.54 -12.15
N ARG A 19 3.58 -6.84 -11.16
CA ARG A 19 3.42 -7.18 -9.73
C ARG A 19 2.05 -6.78 -9.18
N ILE A 20 1.41 -5.78 -9.79
CA ILE A 20 0.11 -5.25 -9.38
C ILE A 20 -1.02 -6.08 -10.02
N VAL A 21 -1.02 -6.20 -11.34
CA VAL A 21 -2.15 -6.80 -12.09
C VAL A 21 -1.87 -8.20 -12.65
N GLY A 22 -0.69 -8.76 -12.35
CA GLY A 22 -0.21 -10.02 -12.93
C GLY A 22 0.41 -9.87 -14.33
N GLN A 23 1.27 -10.81 -14.69
CA GLN A 23 2.08 -10.74 -15.93
C GLN A 23 1.22 -10.63 -17.19
N GLY A 24 0.17 -11.44 -17.33
CA GLY A 24 -0.65 -11.49 -18.55
C GLY A 24 -1.37 -10.16 -18.82
N ARG A 25 -2.05 -9.60 -17.81
CA ARG A 25 -2.74 -8.31 -17.93
C ARG A 25 -1.76 -7.16 -18.12
N ALA A 26 -0.62 -7.19 -17.44
CA ALA A 26 0.40 -6.19 -17.63
C ALA A 26 0.94 -6.18 -19.06
N LEU A 27 1.23 -7.35 -19.65
CA LEU A 27 1.69 -7.43 -21.04
C LEU A 27 0.64 -6.90 -22.02
N GLU A 28 -0.64 -7.23 -21.83
CA GLU A 28 -1.71 -6.68 -22.67
C GLU A 28 -1.72 -5.15 -22.64
N ILE A 29 -1.80 -4.54 -21.45
CA ILE A 29 -1.82 -3.07 -21.29
C ILE A 29 -0.54 -2.45 -21.86
N ILE A 30 0.62 -3.04 -21.57
CA ILE A 30 1.93 -2.54 -21.98
C ILE A 30 2.06 -2.58 -23.50
N LEU A 31 1.69 -3.68 -24.16
CA LEU A 31 1.91 -3.88 -25.59
C LEU A 31 0.87 -3.15 -26.44
N THR A 32 -0.40 -3.13 -26.02
CA THR A 32 -1.45 -2.39 -26.75
C THR A 32 -1.38 -0.88 -26.49
N GLY A 33 -0.89 -0.50 -25.31
CA GLY A 33 -0.85 0.90 -24.86
C GLY A 33 -2.23 1.55 -24.75
N ARG A 34 -3.30 0.73 -24.65
CA ARG A 34 -4.70 1.18 -24.54
C ARG A 34 -4.95 1.94 -23.24
N LYS A 35 -6.09 2.64 -23.19
CA LYS A 35 -6.59 3.21 -21.92
C LYS A 35 -7.22 2.10 -21.07
N VAL A 36 -7.06 2.22 -19.77
CA VAL A 36 -7.72 1.37 -18.77
C VAL A 36 -8.70 2.27 -18.00
N PRO A 37 -10.02 2.10 -18.15
CA PRO A 37 -11.02 2.90 -17.44
C PRO A 37 -10.97 2.65 -15.92
N ALA A 38 -11.44 3.63 -15.12
CA ALA A 38 -11.38 3.57 -13.65
C ALA A 38 -12.00 2.30 -13.05
N GLN A 39 -13.15 1.86 -13.57
CA GLN A 39 -13.80 0.65 -13.09
C GLN A 39 -12.97 -0.61 -13.36
N GLU A 40 -12.28 -0.67 -14.50
CA GLU A 40 -11.37 -1.76 -14.82
C GLU A 40 -10.11 -1.69 -13.94
N CYS A 41 -9.59 -0.50 -13.66
CA CYS A 41 -8.49 -0.33 -12.71
C CYS A 41 -8.83 -0.93 -11.35
N LEU A 42 -10.06 -0.71 -10.85
CA LEU A 42 -10.53 -1.28 -9.59
C LEU A 42 -10.58 -2.81 -9.65
N THR A 43 -11.18 -3.38 -10.70
CA THR A 43 -11.27 -4.84 -10.88
C THR A 43 -9.89 -5.51 -11.00
N LEU A 44 -8.91 -4.83 -11.62
CA LEU A 44 -7.55 -5.33 -11.77
C LEU A 44 -6.69 -5.14 -10.52
N GLY A 45 -7.14 -4.38 -9.52
CA GLY A 45 -6.31 -3.97 -8.38
C GLY A 45 -5.27 -2.90 -8.72
N LEU A 46 -5.44 -2.17 -9.83
CA LEU A 46 -4.58 -1.05 -10.21
C LEU A 46 -4.92 0.25 -9.44
N CYS A 47 -6.11 0.32 -8.84
CA CYS A 47 -6.49 1.33 -7.85
C CYS A 47 -7.39 0.71 -6.78
N GLU A 48 -7.39 1.28 -5.59
CA GLU A 48 -8.15 0.80 -4.44
C GLU A 48 -9.57 1.41 -4.35
N TYR A 49 -9.77 2.59 -4.93
CA TYR A 49 -11.04 3.33 -4.87
C TYR A 49 -11.36 4.03 -6.19
N VAL A 50 -12.65 4.10 -6.51
CA VAL A 50 -13.20 4.93 -7.59
C VAL A 50 -14.17 5.93 -6.96
N THR A 51 -14.05 7.20 -7.36
CA THR A 51 -14.93 8.29 -6.89
C THR A 51 -15.64 8.92 -8.07
N ASP A 52 -16.64 9.75 -7.78
CA ASP A 52 -17.15 10.70 -8.75
C ASP A 52 -16.05 11.67 -9.23
N THR A 53 -16.29 12.27 -10.39
CA THR A 53 -15.36 13.24 -10.98
C THR A 53 -15.14 14.41 -10.01
N GLY A 54 -13.87 14.72 -9.73
CA GLY A 54 -13.48 15.74 -8.74
C GLY A 54 -13.34 15.24 -7.30
N GLY A 55 -13.82 14.03 -6.98
CA GLY A 55 -13.78 13.46 -5.62
C GLY A 55 -12.43 12.85 -5.19
N ALA A 56 -11.54 12.56 -6.15
CA ALA A 56 -10.32 11.78 -5.88
C ALA A 56 -9.42 12.38 -4.81
N ARG A 57 -9.26 13.71 -4.79
CA ARG A 57 -8.43 14.42 -3.79
C ARG A 57 -9.00 14.28 -2.39
N ALA A 58 -10.30 14.53 -2.23
CA ALA A 58 -10.96 14.44 -0.93
C ALA A 58 -10.85 13.01 -0.36
N LYS A 59 -11.06 11.98 -1.20
CA LYS A 59 -10.89 10.59 -0.77
C LYS A 59 -9.44 10.26 -0.39
N ALA A 60 -8.47 10.77 -1.13
CA ALA A 60 -7.06 10.58 -0.80
C ALA A 60 -6.67 11.26 0.53
N GLU A 61 -7.16 12.48 0.78
CA GLU A 61 -6.94 13.22 2.04
C GLU A 61 -7.61 12.52 3.22
N GLU A 62 -8.84 12.01 3.06
CA GLU A 62 -9.54 11.20 4.06
C GLU A 62 -8.69 9.99 4.49
N LEU A 63 -8.19 9.22 3.52
CA LEU A 63 -7.32 8.06 3.79
C LEU A 63 -6.00 8.47 4.43
N ALA A 64 -5.39 9.57 3.98
CA ALA A 64 -4.15 10.07 4.56
C ALA A 64 -4.32 10.45 6.04
N GLN A 65 -5.42 11.13 6.39
CA GLN A 65 -5.75 11.46 7.79
C GLN A 65 -6.01 10.19 8.61
N ALA A 66 -6.72 9.22 8.04
CA ALA A 66 -6.95 7.93 8.67
C ALA A 66 -5.65 7.13 8.91
N ILE A 67 -4.63 7.29 8.07
CA ILE A 67 -3.31 6.66 8.29
C ILE A 67 -2.45 7.46 9.27
N ALA A 68 -2.51 8.80 9.21
CA ALA A 68 -1.68 9.69 10.02
C ALA A 68 -1.94 9.60 11.52
N ARG A 69 -3.15 9.18 11.92
CA ARG A 69 -3.56 8.99 13.33
C ARG A 69 -2.98 7.74 14.01
N PHE A 70 -2.34 6.83 13.27
CA PHE A 70 -1.79 5.61 13.84
C PHE A 70 -0.33 5.80 14.32
N PRO A 71 0.19 4.92 15.21
CA PRO A 71 1.60 4.95 15.61
C PRO A 71 2.53 4.88 14.40
N GLN A 72 3.17 6.01 14.09
CA GLN A 72 3.85 6.18 12.80
C GLN A 72 5.10 5.31 12.67
N VAL A 73 5.73 4.91 13.78
CA VAL A 73 6.86 3.96 13.75
C VAL A 73 6.39 2.61 13.20
N CYS A 74 5.25 2.12 13.67
CA CYS A 74 4.62 0.88 13.21
C CYS A 74 4.21 0.96 11.73
N VAL A 75 3.42 1.97 11.35
CA VAL A 75 2.93 2.15 9.96
C VAL A 75 4.09 2.21 8.95
N ARG A 76 5.16 2.93 9.30
CA ARG A 76 6.33 3.07 8.42
C ARG A 76 7.15 1.79 8.36
N ALA A 77 7.24 1.04 9.46
CA ALA A 77 7.88 -0.27 9.46
C ALA A 77 7.13 -1.21 8.51
N ASP A 78 5.82 -1.40 8.68
CA ASP A 78 5.05 -2.33 7.85
C ASP A 78 5.12 -1.98 6.36
N ARG A 79 4.97 -0.71 6.02
CA ARG A 79 5.14 -0.21 4.65
C ARG A 79 6.52 -0.57 4.09
N ARG A 80 7.58 -0.39 4.89
CA ARG A 80 8.95 -0.71 4.46
C ARG A 80 9.13 -2.21 4.24
N SER A 81 8.57 -3.04 5.14
CA SER A 81 8.62 -4.51 5.03
C SER A 81 7.94 -4.99 3.74
N ALA A 82 6.71 -4.53 3.49
CA ALA A 82 5.95 -4.89 2.30
C ALA A 82 6.72 -4.56 1.01
N ILE A 83 7.30 -3.36 0.92
CA ILE A 83 8.06 -2.93 -0.28
C ILE A 83 9.39 -3.68 -0.42
N LYS A 84 10.13 -3.88 0.67
CA LYS A 84 11.46 -4.49 0.63
C LYS A 84 11.44 -6.01 0.49
N SER A 85 10.32 -6.66 0.80
CA SER A 85 10.15 -8.11 0.60
C SER A 85 10.20 -8.53 -0.88
N HIS A 86 9.95 -7.62 -1.81
CA HIS A 86 9.96 -7.92 -3.24
C HIS A 86 11.31 -8.48 -3.72
N GLY A 87 11.30 -9.73 -4.16
CA GLY A 87 12.48 -10.42 -4.69
C GLY A 87 13.25 -11.25 -3.65
N LEU A 88 12.84 -11.21 -2.38
CA LEU A 88 13.38 -12.07 -1.34
C LEU A 88 12.65 -13.42 -1.32
N SER A 89 13.33 -14.47 -0.86
CA SER A 89 12.64 -15.68 -0.42
C SER A 89 11.77 -15.38 0.80
N VAL A 90 10.76 -16.21 1.06
CA VAL A 90 9.90 -16.07 2.26
C VAL A 90 10.74 -16.02 3.54
N ARG A 91 11.78 -16.85 3.64
CA ARG A 91 12.68 -16.86 4.81
C ARG A 91 13.40 -15.53 4.99
N GLU A 92 14.00 -15.00 3.94
CA GLU A 92 14.73 -13.72 4.00
C GLU A 92 13.78 -12.55 4.28
N ALA A 93 12.58 -12.56 3.69
CA ALA A 93 11.56 -11.57 3.92
C ALA A 93 11.12 -11.55 5.40
N LEU A 94 10.89 -12.72 6.01
CA LEU A 94 10.52 -12.82 7.43
C LEU A 94 11.64 -12.34 8.37
N ILE A 95 12.90 -12.64 8.05
CA ILE A 95 14.05 -12.11 8.80
C ILE A 95 14.10 -10.58 8.69
N GLN A 96 13.94 -10.06 7.47
CA GLN A 96 13.93 -8.61 7.22
C GLN A 96 12.77 -7.92 7.94
N GLU A 97 11.58 -8.51 7.92
CA GLU A 97 10.38 -8.02 8.60
C GLU A 97 10.64 -7.86 10.09
N TRP A 98 11.18 -8.89 10.75
CA TRP A 98 11.51 -8.86 12.17
C TRP A 98 12.43 -7.69 12.53
N TYR A 99 13.56 -7.55 11.84
CA TYR A 99 14.53 -6.48 12.14
C TYR A 99 13.98 -5.08 11.86
N ASN A 100 13.07 -4.97 10.91
CA ASN A 100 12.43 -3.70 10.56
C ASN A 100 11.29 -3.33 11.53
N GLY A 101 10.58 -4.31 12.09
CA GLY A 101 9.46 -4.10 13.02
C GLY A 101 9.85 -3.98 14.50
N ARG A 102 11.02 -4.50 14.91
CA ARG A 102 11.42 -4.54 16.34
C ARG A 102 11.42 -3.18 17.04
N GLU A 103 11.77 -2.11 16.35
CA GLU A 103 11.77 -0.76 16.92
C GLU A 103 10.34 -0.32 17.26
N ALA A 104 9.39 -0.55 16.36
CA ALA A 104 7.98 -0.26 16.60
C ALA A 104 7.44 -1.04 17.81
N LEU A 105 7.84 -2.31 17.96
CA LEU A 105 7.46 -3.13 19.11
C LEU A 105 7.97 -2.55 20.44
N ILE A 106 9.23 -2.08 20.46
CA ILE A 106 9.86 -1.51 21.66
C ILE A 106 9.27 -0.14 22.00
N VAL A 107 9.10 0.73 21.01
CA VAL A 107 8.66 2.12 21.21
C VAL A 107 7.17 2.20 21.53
N ASP A 108 6.33 1.53 20.74
CA ASP A 108 4.88 1.70 20.81
C ASP A 108 4.14 0.41 21.21
N GLY A 109 4.69 -0.76 20.89
CA GLY A 109 3.97 -2.03 20.98
C GLY A 109 3.54 -2.39 22.40
N VAL A 110 4.44 -2.27 23.38
CA VAL A 110 4.14 -2.61 24.79
C VAL A 110 3.11 -1.65 25.38
N ALA A 111 3.31 -0.34 25.20
CA ALA A 111 2.37 0.67 25.67
C ALA A 111 1.00 0.57 24.98
N GLY A 112 0.99 0.27 23.67
CA GLY A 112 -0.22 0.03 22.89
C GLY A 112 -1.01 -1.18 23.39
N ALA A 113 -0.32 -2.29 23.66
CA ALA A 113 -0.93 -3.50 24.22
C ALA A 113 -1.55 -3.25 25.61
N ALA A 114 -0.88 -2.47 26.46
CA ALA A 114 -1.42 -2.08 27.77
C ALA A 114 -2.70 -1.24 27.63
N ARG A 115 -2.70 -0.19 26.78
CA ARG A 115 -3.89 0.63 26.52
C ARG A 115 -5.07 -0.20 26.01
N PHE A 116 -4.81 -1.17 25.14
CA PHE A 116 -5.84 -2.09 24.66
C PHE A 116 -6.38 -2.98 25.78
N ASN A 117 -5.49 -3.50 26.64
CA ASN A 117 -5.89 -4.28 27.80
C ASN A 117 -6.71 -3.46 28.82
N ASP A 118 -6.47 -2.16 28.92
CA ASP A 118 -7.20 -1.26 29.82
C ASP A 118 -8.54 -0.76 29.22
N GLY A 119 -8.93 -1.30 28.06
CA GLY A 119 -10.24 -1.08 27.46
C GLY A 119 -10.28 -0.09 26.29
N LEU A 120 -9.17 0.60 25.98
CA LEU A 120 -9.10 1.51 24.84
C LEU A 120 -9.17 0.71 23.52
N GLY A 121 -10.22 0.90 22.73
CA GLY A 121 -10.40 0.23 21.43
C GLY A 121 -11.01 -1.18 21.49
N ARG A 122 -11.35 -1.73 22.67
CA ARG A 122 -11.99 -3.07 22.79
C ARG A 122 -13.43 -3.15 22.25
N HIS A 123 -14.09 -2.00 22.08
CA HIS A 123 -15.48 -1.90 21.59
C HIS A 123 -15.61 -1.19 20.24
N GLY A 124 -14.50 -1.03 19.50
CA GLY A 124 -14.50 -0.33 18.22
C GLY A 124 -14.59 1.21 18.31
N ASP A 125 -14.59 1.78 19.52
CA ASP A 125 -14.35 3.22 19.72
C ASP A 125 -12.84 3.48 19.55
N PHE A 126 -12.51 3.99 18.37
CA PHE A 126 -11.15 4.37 18.03
C PHE A 126 -10.89 5.87 18.21
N ASP A 127 -11.88 6.70 18.55
CA ASP A 127 -11.76 8.17 18.52
C ASP A 127 -10.70 8.72 19.48
N LYS A 128 -10.40 7.94 20.53
CA LYS A 128 -9.38 8.25 21.54
C LYS A 128 -8.01 7.62 21.27
N ILE A 129 -7.85 6.85 20.19
CA ILE A 129 -6.55 6.35 19.76
C ILE A 129 -5.86 7.43 18.94
N ARG A 130 -4.85 8.04 19.56
CA ARG A 130 -3.88 8.97 18.97
C ARG A 130 -2.49 8.36 19.01
#